data_AF-A0A919LQL1-F1
#
_entry.id   AF-A0A919LQL1-F1
#
_cell.length_a   1.000
_cell.length_b   1.000
_cell.length_c   1.000
_cell.angle_alpha   90.00
_cell.angle_beta   90.00
_cell.angle_gamma   90.00
#
_symmetry.space_group_name_H-M   'P 1'
#
loop_
_entity.id
_entity.type
_entity.pdbx_description
1 polymer ?
#
loop_
_entity_poly.entity_id
_entity_poly.type
_entity_poly.pdbx_seq_one_letter_code
_entity_poly.pdbx_strand_id
1 'polypeptide(L)'
;MPASIAFEPTVYHFSAADGLPDRQPAEALSREKIDGWLQHLGASDKFDASKGIDWGVMPGPFYTPELGLGIGTAVVGLYRPDPQDTTSQNSTLTLSGYASSTGAFGLNVKNYTFFDRDLWRVFVEGSIANTPTYYWGQGFHAGDKDNEKEKYTAQVLTLRPTLYRQLIDHVYLGAGWSLAAQNADEMDHDDRPKIENTPQGPSVFSSGASIDINWDDRDFVPNPRRGQYANLRYTHYAPGLGSDTRFEEFQLHYSHYHALSEKSVLAWEADGAFTQGEVPWSMMPLLGSDERMRGYYRGATGIKTSSAASWNTAGSSPAARDCRGQEREPWGPHCRR
;
A
#
# COMPACT_ATOMS: atom_id res chain seq x y z
N MET A 1 -11.46 -3.54 22.17
CA MET A 1 -11.29 -2.11 22.49
C MET A 1 -10.51 -1.53 21.33
N PRO A 2 -11.05 -0.54 20.61
CA PRO A 2 -10.45 -0.05 19.39
C PRO A 2 -9.14 0.66 19.71
N ALA A 3 -8.22 0.58 18.75
CA ALA A 3 -6.95 1.27 18.79
C ALA A 3 -7.21 2.79 18.88
N SER A 4 -7.02 3.33 20.07
CA SER A 4 -6.86 4.76 20.25
C SER A 4 -5.56 5.17 19.57
N ILE A 5 -5.65 5.84 18.42
CA ILE A 5 -4.55 6.64 17.88
C ILE A 5 -4.40 7.83 18.83
N ALA A 6 -3.51 7.69 19.80
CA ALA A 6 -3.10 8.79 20.65
C ALA A 6 -2.21 9.70 19.82
N PHE A 7 -2.76 10.82 19.34
CA PHE A 7 -1.95 11.99 19.05
C PHE A 7 -1.49 12.55 20.39
N GLU A 8 -0.25 12.24 20.78
CA GLU A 8 0.45 13.05 21.78
C GLU A 8 0.94 14.32 21.05
N PRO A 9 0.44 15.52 21.39
CA PRO A 9 1.05 16.74 20.89
C PRO A 9 2.42 16.86 21.54
N THR A 10 3.49 16.66 20.77
CA THR A 10 4.83 17.08 21.18
C THR A 10 4.82 18.61 21.25
N VAL A 11 4.67 19.14 22.47
CA VAL A 11 4.81 20.57 22.73
C VAL A 11 6.29 20.91 22.62
N TYR A 12 6.69 21.53 21.52
CA TYR A 12 7.97 22.22 21.45
C TYR A 12 7.93 23.43 22.39
N HIS A 13 8.74 23.41 23.44
CA HIS A 13 9.04 24.63 24.20
C HIS A 13 9.90 25.55 23.33
N PHE A 14 9.24 26.43 22.58
CA PHE A 14 9.88 27.64 22.07
C PHE A 14 9.93 28.65 23.22
N SER A 15 11.15 29.01 23.63
CA SER A 15 11.38 30.22 24.42
C SER A 15 11.04 31.42 23.52
N ALA A 16 9.88 32.02 23.76
CA ALA A 16 9.46 33.22 23.05
C ALA A 16 10.24 34.42 23.59
N ALA A 17 11.02 35.04 22.73
CA ALA A 17 11.41 36.44 22.89
C ALA A 17 10.17 37.33 22.71
N ASP A 18 10.11 38.39 23.52
CA ASP A 18 8.97 39.27 23.72
C ASP A 18 8.35 39.89 22.46
N GLY A 19 7.00 39.96 22.46
CA GLY A 19 6.25 41.07 21.87
C GLY A 19 5.58 40.84 20.51
N LEU A 20 4.43 40.14 20.49
CA LEU A 20 3.42 40.28 19.41
C LEU A 20 1.98 40.12 19.98
N PRO A 21 0.98 40.83 19.44
CA PRO A 21 -0.36 40.94 20.03
C PRO A 21 -1.21 39.65 19.93
N ASP A 22 -2.07 39.52 20.93
CA ASP A 22 -2.98 38.42 21.25
C ASP A 22 -3.72 37.84 20.03
N ARG A 23 -3.26 36.68 19.53
CA ARG A 23 -4.03 35.86 18.57
C ARG A 23 -4.83 34.85 19.38
N GLN A 24 -6.15 34.93 19.28
CA GLN A 24 -7.07 33.94 19.85
C GLN A 24 -6.62 32.52 19.46
N PRO A 25 -6.48 31.59 20.40
CA PRO A 25 -6.13 30.21 20.08
C PRO A 25 -7.26 29.58 19.26
N ALA A 26 -6.92 29.00 18.11
CA ALA A 26 -7.86 28.22 17.32
C ALA A 26 -8.46 27.11 18.19
N GLU A 27 -9.79 27.08 18.32
CA GLU A 27 -10.50 26.04 19.09
C GLU A 27 -10.21 24.66 18.47
N ALA A 28 -9.48 23.82 19.20
CA ALA A 28 -9.28 22.43 18.81
C ALA A 28 -10.62 21.68 18.89
N LEU A 29 -10.95 20.93 17.84
CA LEU A 29 -12.16 20.10 17.80
C LEU A 29 -12.16 19.07 18.94
N SER A 30 -13.29 18.90 19.64
CA SER A 30 -13.43 17.91 20.71
C SER A 30 -13.44 16.48 20.16
N ARG A 31 -12.89 15.52 20.93
CA ARG A 31 -12.83 14.10 20.54
C ARG A 31 -14.20 13.52 20.16
N GLU A 32 -15.25 13.90 20.87
CA GLU A 32 -16.62 13.45 20.59
C GLU A 32 -17.14 13.91 19.22
N LYS A 33 -16.77 15.12 18.78
CA LYS A 33 -17.12 15.63 17.44
C LYS A 33 -16.34 14.90 16.35
N ILE A 34 -15.08 14.57 16.62
CA ILE A 34 -14.22 13.79 15.73
C ILE A 34 -14.76 12.36 15.60
N ASP A 35 -15.06 11.70 16.72
CA ASP A 35 -15.61 10.34 16.77
C ASP A 35 -16.98 10.26 16.07
N GLY A 36 -17.86 11.25 16.29
CA GLY A 36 -19.15 11.34 15.61
C GLY A 36 -19.03 11.54 14.09
N TRP A 37 -18.03 12.30 13.65
CA TRP A 37 -17.74 12.47 12.22
C TRP A 37 -17.14 11.20 11.60
N LEU A 38 -16.23 10.51 12.31
CA LEU A 38 -15.62 9.25 11.87
C LEU A 38 -16.65 8.11 11.77
N GLN A 39 -17.68 8.09 12.63
CA GLN A 39 -18.77 7.13 12.51
C GLN A 39 -19.58 7.26 11.21
N HIS A 40 -19.79 8.49 10.73
CA HIS A 40 -20.46 8.73 9.43
C HIS A 40 -19.62 8.28 8.23
N LEU A 41 -18.32 8.12 8.47
CA LEU A 41 -17.32 7.66 7.52
C LEU A 41 -17.11 6.13 7.59
N GLY A 42 -17.96 5.40 8.31
CA GLY A 42 -17.91 3.95 8.40
C GLY A 42 -16.80 3.39 9.29
N ALA A 43 -16.24 4.21 10.19
CA ALA A 43 -15.35 3.74 11.26
C ALA A 43 -16.10 3.00 12.39
N SER A 44 -17.16 2.24 12.07
CA SER A 44 -17.82 1.37 13.04
C SER A 44 -17.02 0.09 13.21
N ASP A 45 -16.67 -0.25 14.45
CA ASP A 45 -15.87 -1.44 14.83
C ASP A 45 -16.49 -2.81 14.48
N LYS A 46 -17.63 -2.86 13.78
CA LYS A 46 -18.38 -4.08 13.53
C LYS A 46 -18.78 -4.16 12.06
N PHE A 47 -18.28 -5.18 11.37
CA PHE A 47 -18.80 -5.61 10.09
C PHE A 47 -20.27 -6.01 10.24
N ASP A 48 -21.14 -5.33 9.49
CA ASP A 48 -22.57 -5.64 9.47
C ASP A 48 -22.91 -6.61 8.33
N ALA A 49 -22.96 -7.91 8.65
CA ALA A 49 -23.29 -8.96 7.69
C ALA A 49 -24.71 -8.89 7.11
N SER A 50 -25.60 -8.05 7.68
CA SER A 50 -26.95 -7.82 7.13
C SER A 50 -26.93 -6.88 5.92
N LYS A 51 -25.85 -6.13 5.74
CA LYS A 51 -25.59 -5.31 4.56
C LYS A 51 -24.80 -6.16 3.56
N GLY A 52 -25.20 -6.14 2.28
CA GLY A 52 -24.46 -6.88 1.23
C GLY A 52 -23.00 -6.44 1.12
N ILE A 53 -22.73 -5.14 1.31
CA ILE A 53 -21.38 -4.58 1.42
C ILE A 53 -21.40 -3.51 2.53
N ASP A 54 -20.46 -3.59 3.47
CA ASP A 54 -20.28 -2.62 4.54
C ASP A 54 -19.18 -1.61 4.16
N TRP A 55 -19.58 -0.34 4.00
CA TRP A 55 -18.74 0.70 3.40
C TRP A 55 -18.16 1.65 4.44
N GLY A 56 -16.87 1.94 4.32
CA GLY A 56 -16.17 3.05 4.97
C GLY A 56 -15.63 4.03 3.93
N VAL A 57 -15.52 5.30 4.30
CA VAL A 57 -15.01 6.40 3.47
C VAL A 57 -13.98 7.18 4.28
N MET A 58 -12.79 7.42 3.74
CA MET A 58 -11.69 8.07 4.43
C MET A 58 -11.15 9.21 3.57
N PRO A 59 -11.77 10.41 3.63
CA PRO A 59 -11.23 11.59 2.99
C PRO A 59 -10.17 12.23 3.88
N GLY A 60 -9.12 12.80 3.29
CA GLY A 60 -8.09 13.50 4.05
C GLY A 60 -7.20 14.39 3.19
N PRO A 61 -6.71 15.51 3.75
CA PRO A 61 -5.66 16.28 3.12
C PRO A 61 -4.33 15.52 3.22
N PHE A 62 -3.43 15.76 2.27
CA PHE A 62 -2.05 15.31 2.36
C PHE A 62 -1.10 16.39 1.81
N TYR A 63 0.17 16.29 2.18
CA TYR A 63 1.23 17.11 1.61
C TYR A 63 2.45 16.23 1.35
N THR A 64 3.02 16.36 0.16
CA THR A 64 4.31 15.73 -0.21
C THR A 64 5.16 16.74 -0.97
N PRO A 65 6.50 16.67 -0.88
CA PRO A 65 7.38 17.52 -1.68
C PRO A 65 7.10 17.43 -3.19
N GLU A 66 6.68 16.27 -3.67
CA GLU A 66 6.46 15.98 -5.09
C GLU A 66 5.11 16.49 -5.60
N LEU A 67 4.03 16.24 -4.83
CA LEU A 67 2.66 16.54 -5.27
C LEU A 67 2.12 17.85 -4.69
N GLY A 68 2.85 18.47 -3.77
CA GLY A 68 2.38 19.62 -3.02
C GLY A 68 1.20 19.27 -2.12
N LEU A 69 0.31 20.25 -1.90
CA LEU A 69 -0.90 20.08 -1.10
C LEU A 69 -1.95 19.34 -1.94
N GLY A 70 -2.57 18.31 -1.38
CA GLY A 70 -3.63 17.58 -2.06
C GLY A 70 -4.73 17.08 -1.14
N ILE A 71 -5.77 16.53 -1.77
CA ILE A 71 -6.86 15.83 -1.09
C ILE A 71 -6.97 14.43 -1.69
N GLY A 72 -7.06 13.45 -0.80
CA GLY A 72 -7.29 12.06 -1.15
C GLY A 72 -8.58 11.55 -0.51
N THR A 73 -9.15 10.52 -1.11
CA THR A 73 -10.25 9.76 -0.51
C THR A 73 -10.06 8.27 -0.79
N ALA A 74 -10.41 7.44 0.18
CA ALA A 74 -10.50 6.00 0.01
C ALA A 74 -11.86 5.51 0.48
N VAL A 75 -12.53 4.72 -0.35
CA VAL A 75 -13.77 4.01 -0.04
C VAL A 75 -13.44 2.53 0.08
N VAL A 76 -13.76 1.91 1.20
CA VAL A 76 -13.48 0.50 1.49
C VAL A 76 -14.80 -0.21 1.75
N GLY A 77 -15.13 -1.21 0.93
CA GLY A 77 -16.27 -2.08 1.12
C GLY A 77 -15.82 -3.45 1.61
N LEU A 78 -16.31 -3.88 2.76
CA LEU A 78 -16.17 -5.25 3.23
C LEU A 78 -17.37 -6.06 2.77
N TYR A 79 -17.14 -7.25 2.22
CA TYR A 79 -18.21 -8.15 1.79
C TYR A 79 -17.81 -9.61 1.99
N ARG A 80 -18.79 -10.49 1.85
CA ARG A 80 -18.56 -11.94 1.86
C ARG A 80 -19.34 -12.58 0.71
N PRO A 81 -18.67 -13.25 -0.25
CA PRO A 81 -19.34 -13.91 -1.37
C PRO A 81 -20.38 -14.95 -0.92
N ASP A 82 -20.03 -15.76 0.08
CA ASP A 82 -20.94 -16.70 0.75
C ASP A 82 -21.15 -16.27 2.21
N PRO A 83 -22.34 -15.76 2.58
CA PRO A 83 -22.62 -15.34 3.96
C PRO A 83 -22.46 -16.44 5.01
N GLN A 84 -22.56 -17.72 4.62
CA GLN A 84 -22.46 -18.87 5.53
C GLN A 84 -21.02 -19.32 5.76
N ASP A 85 -20.06 -18.80 5.00
CA ASP A 85 -18.65 -19.13 5.16
C ASP A 85 -18.09 -18.43 6.42
N THR A 86 -17.75 -19.22 7.43
CA THR A 86 -17.13 -18.75 8.67
C THR A 86 -15.61 -18.95 8.69
N THR A 87 -15.05 -19.58 7.65
CA THR A 87 -13.62 -19.89 7.56
C THR A 87 -12.88 -18.82 6.78
N SER A 88 -13.44 -18.35 5.66
CA SER A 88 -12.84 -17.29 4.86
C SER A 88 -12.79 -15.96 5.61
N GLN A 89 -11.72 -15.21 5.36
CA GLN A 89 -11.65 -13.81 5.76
C GLN A 89 -12.67 -12.96 4.98
N ASN A 90 -12.99 -11.78 5.50
CA ASN A 90 -13.84 -10.84 4.77
C ASN A 90 -13.14 -10.39 3.49
N SER A 91 -13.88 -10.43 2.38
CA SER A 91 -13.42 -9.87 1.12
C SER A 91 -13.48 -8.35 1.18
N THR A 92 -12.58 -7.69 0.46
CA THR A 92 -12.41 -6.24 0.51
C THR A 92 -12.40 -5.66 -0.89
N LEU A 93 -13.14 -4.57 -1.11
CA LEU A 93 -13.05 -3.73 -2.30
C LEU A 93 -12.67 -2.32 -1.86
N THR A 94 -11.48 -1.88 -2.23
CA THR A 94 -10.98 -0.54 -1.99
C THR A 94 -10.94 0.24 -3.29
N LEU A 95 -11.58 1.40 -3.29
CA LEU A 95 -11.48 2.41 -4.34
C LEU A 95 -10.84 3.64 -3.72
N SER A 96 -9.72 4.11 -4.23
CA SER A 96 -9.10 5.35 -3.74
C SER A 96 -8.81 6.31 -4.87
N GLY A 97 -8.74 7.59 -4.55
CA GLY A 97 -8.40 8.62 -5.51
C GLY A 97 -7.80 9.84 -4.84
N TYR A 98 -7.02 10.60 -5.60
CA TYR A 98 -6.41 11.84 -5.13
C TYR A 98 -6.34 12.90 -6.21
N ALA A 99 -6.25 14.15 -5.78
CA ALA A 99 -5.91 15.30 -6.60
C ALA A 99 -5.02 16.27 -5.80
N SER A 100 -4.10 16.97 -6.45
CA SER A 100 -3.17 17.89 -5.78
C SER A 100 -3.02 19.25 -6.47
N SER A 101 -2.39 20.19 -5.77
CA SER A 101 -2.11 21.56 -6.23
C SER A 101 -1.14 21.63 -7.41
N THR A 102 -0.36 20.57 -7.64
CA THR A 102 0.54 20.46 -8.80
C THR A 102 -0.18 19.97 -10.07
N GLY A 103 -1.47 19.62 -9.96
CA GLY A 103 -2.25 19.03 -11.06
C GLY A 103 -2.19 17.50 -11.10
N ALA A 104 -1.48 16.86 -10.17
CA ALA A 104 -1.43 15.41 -10.10
C ALA A 104 -2.80 14.83 -9.70
N PHE A 105 -3.19 13.74 -10.34
CA PHE A 105 -4.35 12.95 -9.95
C PHE A 105 -4.11 11.46 -10.14
N GLY A 106 -4.86 10.65 -9.41
CA GLY A 106 -4.87 9.21 -9.63
C GLY A 106 -6.08 8.54 -9.01
N LEU A 107 -6.44 7.37 -9.54
CA LEU A 107 -7.46 6.48 -9.02
C LEU A 107 -6.86 5.08 -8.90
N ASN A 108 -7.19 4.39 -7.81
CA ASN A 108 -6.76 3.01 -7.57
C ASN A 108 -7.97 2.14 -7.22
N VAL A 109 -7.90 0.89 -7.66
CA VAL A 109 -8.80 -0.18 -7.25
C VAL A 109 -7.97 -1.32 -6.69
N LYS A 110 -8.35 -1.82 -5.53
CA LYS A 110 -7.84 -3.07 -4.96
C LYS A 110 -9.01 -3.93 -4.55
N ASN A 111 -9.08 -5.15 -5.05
CA ASN A 111 -10.10 -6.11 -4.67
C ASN A 111 -9.44 -7.41 -4.23
N TYR A 112 -9.74 -7.83 -3.01
CA TYR A 112 -9.35 -9.13 -2.49
C TYR A 112 -10.61 -9.92 -2.16
N THR A 113 -10.88 -10.94 -2.99
CA THR A 113 -11.99 -11.86 -2.78
C THR A 113 -11.47 -13.19 -2.24
N PHE A 114 -12.10 -13.69 -1.18
CA PHE A 114 -11.87 -15.02 -0.60
C PHE A 114 -13.19 -15.80 -0.67
N PHE A 115 -13.15 -17.05 -1.14
CA PHE A 115 -14.36 -17.88 -1.27
C PHE A 115 -14.07 -19.39 -1.20
N ASP A 116 -15.15 -20.16 -0.99
CA ASP A 116 -15.11 -21.61 -0.76
C ASP A 116 -14.23 -22.00 0.43
N ARG A 117 -14.45 -21.40 1.62
CA ARG A 117 -13.66 -21.67 2.85
C ARG A 117 -12.17 -21.44 2.64
N ASP A 118 -11.85 -20.30 2.02
CA ASP A 118 -10.51 -19.84 1.66
C ASP A 118 -9.77 -20.75 0.66
N LEU A 119 -10.46 -21.68 -0.01
CA LEU A 119 -9.85 -22.55 -1.01
C LEU A 119 -9.42 -21.78 -2.27
N TRP A 120 -10.12 -20.71 -2.60
CA TRP A 120 -9.85 -19.86 -3.76
C TRP A 120 -9.80 -18.39 -3.37
N ARG A 121 -8.88 -17.66 -4.02
CA ARG A 121 -8.76 -16.20 -3.84
C ARG A 121 -8.63 -15.51 -5.19
N VAL A 122 -9.28 -14.37 -5.36
CA VAL A 122 -9.15 -13.52 -6.55
C VAL A 122 -8.70 -12.15 -6.10
N PHE A 123 -7.48 -11.79 -6.49
CA PHE A 123 -6.90 -10.49 -6.19
C PHE A 123 -6.81 -9.67 -7.48
N VAL A 124 -7.32 -8.44 -7.44
CA VAL A 124 -7.26 -7.51 -8.56
C VAL A 124 -6.75 -6.18 -8.05
N GLU A 125 -5.63 -5.74 -8.60
CA GLU A 125 -5.08 -4.40 -8.33
C GLU A 125 -5.03 -3.62 -9.64
N GLY A 126 -5.45 -2.36 -9.60
CA GLY A 126 -5.39 -1.49 -10.76
C GLY A 126 -5.21 -0.04 -10.36
N SER A 127 -4.56 0.73 -11.23
CA SER A 127 -4.30 2.15 -11.00
C SER A 127 -4.33 2.90 -12.33
N ILE A 128 -4.92 4.09 -12.31
CA ILE A 128 -4.68 5.11 -13.32
C ILE A 128 -4.13 6.35 -12.63
N ALA A 129 -3.08 6.95 -13.18
CA ALA A 129 -2.50 8.15 -12.62
C ALA A 129 -1.99 9.07 -13.73
N ASN A 130 -2.07 10.36 -13.47
CA ASN A 130 -1.39 11.40 -14.22
C ASN A 130 -0.66 12.25 -13.19
N THR A 131 0.66 12.19 -13.17
CA THR A 131 1.45 12.78 -12.09
C THR A 131 2.70 13.45 -12.64
N PRO A 132 2.85 14.78 -12.47
CA PRO A 132 4.10 15.47 -12.72
C PRO A 132 5.21 14.86 -11.86
N THR A 133 6.30 14.47 -12.50
CA THR A 133 7.44 13.83 -11.85
C THR A 133 8.73 14.16 -12.60
N TYR A 134 9.82 13.54 -12.21
CA TYR A 134 11.14 13.76 -12.78
C TYR A 134 11.79 12.42 -13.09
N TYR A 135 12.66 12.42 -14.09
CA TYR A 135 13.44 11.26 -14.49
C TYR A 135 14.94 11.57 -14.38
N TRP A 136 15.65 10.81 -13.55
CA TRP A 136 17.08 10.99 -13.34
C TRP A 136 17.93 10.13 -14.29
N GLY A 137 17.37 9.03 -14.81
CA GLY A 137 18.04 8.08 -15.69
C GLY A 137 18.02 6.64 -15.14
N GLN A 138 18.72 5.74 -15.84
CA GLN A 138 18.84 4.33 -15.45
C GLN A 138 20.12 4.06 -14.64
N GLY A 139 19.98 3.30 -13.56
CA GLY A 139 21.10 2.83 -12.74
C GLY A 139 21.53 3.77 -11.62
N PHE A 140 22.16 3.22 -10.59
CA PHE A 140 22.46 3.89 -9.32
C PHE A 140 23.21 5.23 -9.49
N HIS A 141 24.19 5.31 -10.40
CA HIS A 141 24.99 6.51 -10.62
C HIS A 141 24.22 7.67 -11.28
N ALA A 142 23.07 7.40 -11.91
CA ALA A 142 22.23 8.45 -12.49
C ALA A 142 21.46 9.24 -11.41
N GLY A 143 21.16 8.61 -10.27
CA GLY A 143 20.44 9.22 -9.15
C GLY A 143 21.26 10.15 -8.27
N ASP A 144 22.60 10.10 -8.36
CA ASP A 144 23.51 10.90 -7.53
C ASP A 144 23.72 12.34 -8.07
N LYS A 145 23.10 12.66 -9.21
CA LYS A 145 23.25 13.96 -9.90
C LYS A 145 21.90 14.67 -10.02
N ASP A 146 21.52 15.41 -8.98
CA ASP A 146 20.23 16.14 -8.96
C ASP A 146 20.10 17.25 -10.02
N ASN A 147 21.23 17.68 -10.60
CA ASN A 147 21.31 18.70 -11.64
C ASN A 147 21.09 18.17 -13.08
N GLU A 148 20.81 16.87 -13.25
CA GLU A 148 20.60 16.26 -14.56
C GLU A 148 19.23 15.55 -14.65
N LYS A 149 18.18 16.00 -13.95
CA LYS A 149 16.84 15.40 -14.10
C LYS A 149 16.06 16.03 -15.26
N GLU A 150 15.19 15.23 -15.87
CA GLU A 150 14.22 15.68 -16.88
C GLU A 150 12.82 15.70 -16.26
N LYS A 151 12.14 16.83 -16.32
CA LYS A 151 10.75 16.92 -15.84
C LYS A 151 9.78 16.39 -16.90
N TYR A 152 8.78 15.62 -16.45
CA TYR A 152 7.72 15.11 -17.32
C TYR A 152 6.45 14.79 -16.53
N THR A 153 5.33 14.63 -17.22
CA THR A 153 4.06 14.17 -16.67
C THR A 153 3.88 12.67 -16.95
N ALA A 154 3.91 11.85 -15.90
CA ALA A 154 3.74 10.41 -16.01
C ALA A 154 2.25 10.04 -16.10
N GLN A 155 1.83 9.52 -17.26
CA GLN A 155 0.51 8.93 -17.46
C GLN A 155 0.64 7.42 -17.32
N VAL A 156 0.08 6.85 -16.26
CA VAL A 156 0.24 5.44 -15.88
C VAL A 156 -1.12 4.75 -15.86
N LEU A 157 -1.16 3.55 -16.43
CA LEU A 157 -2.26 2.58 -16.28
C LEU A 157 -1.64 1.24 -15.86
N THR A 158 -2.11 0.66 -14.77
CA THR A 158 -1.73 -0.68 -14.35
C THR A 158 -2.97 -1.52 -14.04
N LEU A 159 -2.89 -2.82 -14.34
CA LEU A 159 -3.90 -3.80 -13.98
C LEU A 159 -3.26 -5.16 -13.74
N ARG A 160 -3.56 -5.78 -12.60
CA ARG A 160 -2.99 -7.05 -12.15
C ARG A 160 -4.05 -7.96 -11.52
N PRO A 161 -4.82 -8.73 -12.32
CA PRO A 161 -5.65 -9.80 -11.79
C PRO A 161 -4.82 -11.06 -11.51
N THR A 162 -5.07 -11.70 -10.37
CA THR A 162 -4.44 -12.96 -9.96
C THR A 162 -5.48 -13.88 -9.33
N LEU A 163 -5.54 -15.13 -9.79
CA LEU A 163 -6.36 -16.19 -9.21
C LEU A 163 -5.46 -17.15 -8.43
N TYR A 164 -5.78 -17.38 -7.16
CA TYR A 164 -5.08 -18.31 -6.28
C TYR A 164 -5.92 -19.52 -5.95
N ARG A 165 -5.25 -20.67 -5.85
CA ARG A 165 -5.78 -21.90 -5.30
C ARG A 165 -4.91 -22.37 -4.13
N GLN A 166 -5.55 -22.72 -3.02
CA GLN A 166 -4.86 -23.39 -1.92
C GLN A 166 -4.33 -24.76 -2.36
N LEU A 167 -3.04 -25.01 -2.17
CA LEU A 167 -2.41 -26.31 -2.46
C LEU A 167 -2.31 -27.18 -1.20
N ILE A 168 -1.85 -26.58 -0.11
CA ILE A 168 -1.79 -27.15 1.24
C ILE A 168 -2.17 -26.05 2.22
N ASP A 169 -2.39 -26.41 3.49
CA ASP A 169 -2.75 -25.44 4.52
C ASP A 169 -1.79 -24.23 4.50
N HIS A 170 -2.38 -23.03 4.44
CA HIS A 170 -1.67 -21.74 4.39
C HIS A 170 -0.83 -21.45 3.13
N VAL A 171 -0.72 -22.37 2.16
CA VAL A 171 0.07 -22.17 0.93
C VAL A 171 -0.81 -22.18 -0.31
N TYR A 172 -0.67 -21.14 -1.11
CA TYR A 172 -1.47 -20.83 -2.28
C TYR A 172 -0.58 -20.72 -3.51
N LEU A 173 -1.03 -21.31 -4.61
CA LEU A 173 -0.45 -21.11 -5.94
C LEU A 173 -1.39 -20.20 -6.74
N GLY A 174 -0.83 -19.12 -7.26
CA GLY A 174 -1.51 -18.14 -8.07
C GLY A 174 -1.06 -18.17 -9.53
N ALA A 175 -2.01 -17.90 -10.41
CA ALA A 175 -1.76 -17.55 -11.80
C ALA A 175 -2.40 -16.19 -12.06
N GLY A 176 -1.66 -15.29 -12.69
CA GLY A 176 -2.09 -13.92 -12.91
C GLY A 176 -1.63 -13.34 -14.22
N TRP A 177 -2.00 -12.08 -14.42
CA TRP A 177 -1.57 -11.27 -15.55
C TRP A 177 -1.18 -9.89 -15.07
N SER A 178 -0.19 -9.27 -15.71
CA SER A 178 0.21 -7.90 -15.46
C SER A 178 0.12 -7.09 -16.74
N LEU A 179 -0.60 -5.98 -16.68
CA LEU A 179 -0.60 -4.93 -17.68
C LEU A 179 -0.06 -3.65 -17.05
N ALA A 180 0.86 -2.99 -17.75
CA ALA A 180 1.38 -1.69 -17.38
C ALA A 180 1.58 -0.86 -18.66
N ALA A 181 0.89 0.26 -18.76
CA ALA A 181 1.12 1.26 -19.80
C ALA A 181 1.64 2.52 -19.12
N GLN A 182 2.73 3.08 -19.64
CA GLN A 182 3.26 4.34 -19.16
C GLN A 182 3.64 5.23 -20.34
N ASN A 183 3.12 6.45 -20.36
CA ASN A 183 3.48 7.50 -21.30
C ASN A 183 4.10 8.67 -20.53
N ALA A 184 5.25 9.16 -21.02
CA ALA A 184 5.84 10.41 -20.59
C ALA A 184 5.30 11.54 -21.47
N ASP A 185 4.43 12.37 -20.89
CA ASP A 185 3.81 13.53 -21.54
C ASP A 185 4.38 14.83 -20.98
N GLU A 186 4.10 15.97 -21.63
CA GLU A 186 4.51 17.32 -21.16
C GLU A 186 5.99 17.40 -20.72
N MET A 187 6.89 16.76 -21.49
CA MET A 187 8.32 16.77 -21.22
C MET A 187 8.89 18.19 -21.37
N ASP A 188 9.75 18.58 -20.44
CA ASP A 188 10.41 19.88 -20.49
C ASP A 188 11.54 19.85 -21.53
N HIS A 189 11.31 20.44 -22.71
CA HIS A 189 12.28 20.45 -23.80
C HIS A 189 13.50 21.36 -23.57
N ASP A 190 13.52 22.14 -22.48
CA ASP A 190 14.73 22.84 -22.04
C ASP A 190 15.70 21.88 -21.30
N ASP A 191 15.20 20.74 -20.80
CA ASP A 191 16.02 19.66 -20.24
C ASP A 191 16.66 18.80 -21.35
N ARG A 192 17.68 18.01 -20.99
CA ARG A 192 18.24 17.02 -21.92
C ARG A 192 17.20 15.91 -22.13
N PRO A 193 16.85 15.53 -23.38
CA PRO A 193 15.82 14.53 -23.64
C PRO A 193 16.32 13.13 -23.26
N LYS A 194 16.21 12.75 -21.99
CA LYS A 194 16.71 11.47 -21.48
C LYS A 194 15.72 10.35 -21.77
N ILE A 195 14.42 10.62 -21.63
CA ILE A 195 13.34 9.65 -21.87
C ILE A 195 13.20 9.35 -23.37
N GLU A 196 13.16 10.39 -24.21
CA GLU A 196 13.02 10.23 -25.67
C GLU A 196 14.22 9.48 -26.29
N ASN A 197 15.40 9.61 -25.68
CA ASN A 197 16.61 8.90 -26.10
C ASN A 197 16.72 7.47 -25.54
N THR A 198 15.75 7.01 -24.72
CA THR A 198 15.71 5.59 -24.34
C THR A 198 15.34 4.72 -25.53
N PRO A 199 15.78 3.46 -25.59
CA PRO A 199 15.42 2.56 -26.69
C PRO A 199 13.91 2.37 -26.88
N GLN A 200 13.14 2.55 -25.81
CA GLN A 200 11.69 2.38 -25.79
C GLN A 200 10.93 3.69 -26.06
N GLY A 201 11.61 4.84 -26.00
CA GLY A 201 10.98 6.14 -26.12
C GLY A 201 10.03 6.48 -24.95
N PRO A 202 9.16 7.49 -25.12
CA PRO A 202 8.33 8.02 -24.04
C PRO A 202 7.12 7.15 -23.70
N SER A 203 6.72 6.24 -24.59
CA SER A 203 5.54 5.39 -24.41
C SER A 203 5.96 3.93 -24.35
N VAL A 204 5.54 3.25 -23.29
CA VAL A 204 5.86 1.84 -23.05
C VAL A 204 4.59 1.10 -22.65
N PHE A 205 4.34 -0.02 -23.31
CA PHE A 205 3.34 -0.99 -22.93
C PHE A 205 4.00 -2.33 -22.56
N SER A 206 3.72 -2.81 -21.35
CA SER A 206 4.22 -4.07 -20.81
C SER A 206 3.05 -4.98 -20.45
N SER A 207 3.03 -6.18 -21.04
CA SER A 207 2.02 -7.20 -20.80
C SER A 207 2.67 -8.56 -20.54
N GLY A 208 2.32 -9.20 -19.43
CA GLY A 208 2.98 -10.42 -18.99
C GLY A 208 2.11 -11.35 -18.17
N ALA A 209 2.41 -12.64 -18.22
CA ALA A 209 1.77 -13.65 -17.39
C ALA A 209 2.56 -13.85 -16.10
N SER A 210 1.87 -14.03 -14.97
CA SER A 210 2.51 -14.24 -13.66
C SER A 210 2.17 -15.59 -13.04
N ILE A 211 3.12 -16.10 -12.26
CA ILE A 211 2.93 -17.21 -11.32
C ILE A 211 3.33 -16.72 -9.94
N ASP A 212 2.49 -17.00 -8.96
CA ASP A 212 2.61 -16.51 -7.60
C ASP A 212 2.61 -17.68 -6.61
N ILE A 213 3.48 -17.66 -5.62
CA ILE A 213 3.42 -18.56 -4.47
C ILE A 213 3.22 -17.69 -3.24
N ASN A 214 2.15 -17.94 -2.52
CA ASN A 214 1.81 -17.21 -1.31
C ASN A 214 1.70 -18.15 -0.11
N TRP A 215 2.41 -17.84 0.96
CA TRP A 215 2.27 -18.47 2.26
C TRP A 215 1.78 -17.42 3.25
N ASP A 216 0.66 -17.68 3.92
CA ASP A 216 0.13 -16.83 4.98
C ASP A 216 -0.39 -17.68 6.15
N ASP A 217 0.38 -17.74 7.24
CA ASP A 217 -0.02 -18.41 8.49
C ASP A 217 -0.15 -17.43 9.66
N ARG A 218 -0.31 -16.15 9.35
CA ARG A 218 -0.51 -15.10 10.36
C ARG A 218 -1.78 -15.38 11.16
N ASP A 219 -1.68 -15.19 12.47
CA ASP A 219 -2.79 -15.40 13.40
C ASP A 219 -3.96 -14.43 13.15
N PHE A 220 -3.67 -13.20 12.78
CA PHE A 220 -4.67 -12.20 12.41
C PHE A 220 -4.10 -11.19 11.41
N VAL A 221 -4.46 -11.29 10.14
CA VAL A 221 -3.87 -10.49 9.03
C VAL A 221 -3.83 -8.98 9.28
N PRO A 222 -4.90 -8.32 9.76
CA PRO A 222 -4.88 -6.86 9.97
C PRO A 222 -3.98 -6.41 11.13
N ASN A 223 -3.71 -7.29 12.09
CA ASN A 223 -2.84 -6.98 13.24
C ASN A 223 -2.14 -8.25 13.76
N PRO A 224 -1.14 -8.76 13.02
CA PRO A 224 -0.53 -10.05 13.33
C PRO A 224 0.34 -9.96 14.57
N ARG A 225 0.27 -10.99 15.42
CA ARG A 225 1.17 -11.15 16.58
C ARG A 225 2.10 -12.33 16.42
N ARG A 226 1.70 -13.33 15.64
CA ARG A 226 2.47 -14.56 15.40
C ARG A 226 2.30 -14.99 13.95
N GLY A 227 3.27 -15.75 13.47
CA GLY A 227 3.27 -16.31 12.13
C GLY A 227 4.01 -15.42 11.15
N GLN A 228 3.80 -15.68 9.89
CA GLN A 228 4.58 -15.18 8.78
C GLN A 228 3.77 -15.10 7.51
N TYR A 229 4.22 -14.22 6.63
CA TYR A 229 3.67 -14.03 5.31
C TYR A 229 4.83 -13.99 4.32
N ALA A 230 4.78 -14.85 3.31
CA ALA A 230 5.72 -14.87 2.22
C ALA A 230 4.95 -14.79 0.89
N ASN A 231 5.42 -13.96 -0.02
CA ASN A 231 4.93 -13.92 -1.39
C ASN A 231 6.13 -13.88 -2.33
N LEU A 232 6.12 -14.80 -3.29
CA LEU A 232 7.04 -14.81 -4.41
C LEU A 232 6.20 -14.75 -5.69
N ARG A 233 6.41 -13.71 -6.49
CA ARG A 233 5.79 -13.56 -7.81
C ARG A 233 6.87 -13.54 -8.87
N TYR A 234 6.66 -14.33 -9.90
CA TYR A 234 7.43 -14.29 -11.13
C TYR A 234 6.51 -13.84 -12.27
N THR A 235 6.92 -12.86 -13.05
CA THR A 235 6.17 -12.37 -14.22
C THR A 235 7.04 -12.39 -15.47
N HIS A 236 6.54 -13.01 -16.52
CA HIS A 236 7.18 -13.07 -17.85
C HIS A 236 6.51 -12.08 -18.80
N TYR A 237 7.25 -11.06 -19.23
CA TYR A 237 6.80 -10.07 -20.21
C TYR A 237 7.38 -10.40 -21.59
N ALA A 238 6.53 -10.43 -22.61
CA ALA A 238 6.95 -10.78 -23.96
C ALA A 238 6.08 -10.17 -25.07
N PRO A 239 6.63 -9.92 -26.28
CA PRO A 239 5.85 -9.50 -27.44
C PRO A 239 4.71 -10.46 -27.82
N GLY A 240 4.90 -11.77 -27.62
CA GLY A 240 3.82 -12.75 -27.81
C GLY A 240 2.65 -12.61 -26.84
N LEU A 241 2.82 -11.88 -25.74
CA LEU A 241 1.79 -11.53 -24.76
C LEU A 241 1.32 -10.07 -24.90
N GLY A 242 1.81 -9.34 -25.92
CA GLY A 242 1.48 -7.94 -26.20
C GLY A 242 2.44 -6.91 -25.61
N SER A 243 3.55 -7.31 -24.97
CA SER A 243 4.56 -6.37 -24.44
C SER A 243 5.47 -5.79 -25.54
N ASP A 244 5.87 -4.52 -25.44
CA ASP A 244 6.82 -3.92 -26.38
C ASP A 244 8.23 -4.53 -26.27
N THR A 245 8.59 -4.99 -25.06
CA THR A 245 9.90 -5.54 -24.73
C THR A 245 9.79 -6.91 -24.07
N ARG A 246 10.89 -7.67 -24.09
CA ARG A 246 10.98 -8.98 -23.43
C ARG A 246 11.85 -8.88 -22.17
N PHE A 247 11.24 -9.14 -21.02
CA PHE A 247 11.93 -9.13 -19.72
C PHE A 247 11.19 -9.95 -18.66
N GLU A 248 11.88 -10.20 -17.56
CA GLU A 248 11.40 -10.95 -16.41
C GLU A 248 11.36 -10.06 -15.18
N GLU A 249 10.37 -10.28 -14.31
CA GLU A 249 10.26 -9.63 -12.99
C GLU A 249 10.08 -10.69 -11.89
N PHE A 250 10.90 -10.60 -10.84
CA PHE A 250 10.75 -11.36 -9.60
C PHE A 250 10.47 -10.39 -8.46
N GLN A 251 9.31 -10.55 -7.81
CA GLN A 251 8.95 -9.82 -6.60
C GLN A 251 8.95 -10.80 -5.42
N LEU A 252 9.68 -10.45 -4.37
CA LEU A 252 9.75 -11.18 -3.13
C LEU A 252 9.29 -10.27 -2.00
N HIS A 253 8.41 -10.78 -1.16
CA HIS A 253 8.07 -10.16 0.09
C HIS A 253 8.01 -11.22 1.18
N TYR A 254 8.63 -10.93 2.33
CA TYR A 254 8.59 -11.78 3.50
C TYR A 254 8.42 -10.92 4.74
N SER A 255 7.43 -11.24 5.57
CA SER A 255 7.26 -10.66 6.89
C SER A 255 7.05 -11.77 7.91
N HIS A 256 7.57 -11.57 9.12
CA HIS A 256 7.31 -12.50 10.21
C HIS A 256 7.22 -11.76 11.54
N TYR A 257 6.32 -12.28 12.37
CA TYR A 257 5.82 -11.65 13.57
C TYR A 257 6.07 -12.57 14.75
N HIS A 258 6.78 -12.04 15.75
CA HIS A 258 7.10 -12.76 16.96
C HIS A 258 6.61 -12.00 18.19
N ALA A 259 5.63 -12.58 18.89
CA ALA A 259 5.13 -12.02 20.14
C ALA A 259 6.18 -12.14 21.26
N LEU A 260 6.74 -11.01 21.70
CA LEU A 260 7.67 -10.93 22.82
C LEU A 260 6.94 -10.95 24.17
N SER A 261 5.72 -10.41 24.22
CA SER A 261 4.88 -10.40 25.42
C SER A 261 3.40 -10.38 25.03
N GLU A 262 2.50 -10.33 26.02
CA GLU A 262 1.08 -10.09 25.76
C GLU A 262 0.81 -8.77 25.03
N LYS A 263 1.76 -7.85 25.09
CA LYS A 263 1.61 -6.50 24.57
C LYS A 263 2.63 -6.13 23.49
N SER A 264 3.68 -6.90 23.30
CA SER A 264 4.78 -6.51 22.43
C SER A 264 4.99 -7.53 21.33
N VAL A 265 5.17 -7.05 20.11
CA VAL A 265 5.48 -7.87 18.94
C VAL A 265 6.73 -7.30 18.28
N LEU A 266 7.67 -8.18 17.96
CA LEU A 266 8.78 -7.90 17.07
C LEU A 266 8.37 -8.33 15.67
N ALA A 267 8.42 -7.40 14.73
CA ALA A 267 8.14 -7.66 13.33
C ALA A 267 9.39 -7.40 12.50
N TRP A 268 9.70 -8.32 11.59
CA TRP A 268 10.72 -8.14 10.56
C TRP A 268 10.11 -8.32 9.19
N GLU A 269 10.55 -7.49 8.26
CA GLU A 269 10.09 -7.46 6.88
C GLU A 269 11.29 -7.38 5.93
N ALA A 270 11.24 -8.13 4.83
CA ALA A 270 12.20 -8.13 3.75
C ALA A 270 11.45 -8.08 2.41
N ASP A 271 11.84 -7.14 1.56
CA ASP A 271 11.28 -6.93 0.23
C ASP A 271 12.40 -6.96 -0.80
N GLY A 272 12.09 -7.52 -1.97
CA GLY A 272 13.00 -7.57 -3.10
C GLY A 272 12.25 -7.48 -4.42
N ALA A 273 12.76 -6.68 -5.34
CA ALA A 273 12.29 -6.62 -6.72
C ALA A 273 13.49 -6.74 -7.66
N PHE A 274 13.47 -7.75 -8.53
CA PHE A 274 14.57 -8.08 -9.43
C PHE A 274 14.04 -8.16 -10.85
N THR A 275 14.74 -7.56 -11.80
CA THR A 275 14.35 -7.57 -13.21
C THR A 275 15.52 -7.98 -14.11
N GLN A 276 15.21 -8.69 -15.19
CA GLN A 276 16.21 -9.20 -16.13
C GLN A 276 15.71 -9.10 -17.57
N GLY A 277 16.60 -8.79 -18.52
CA GLY A 277 16.27 -8.65 -19.94
C GLY A 277 16.18 -7.20 -20.39
N GLU A 278 15.33 -6.94 -21.38
CA GLU A 278 15.11 -5.60 -21.97
C GLU A 278 14.09 -4.82 -21.14
N VAL A 279 14.41 -4.57 -19.87
CA VAL A 279 13.51 -3.89 -18.93
C VAL A 279 13.30 -2.45 -19.38
N PRO A 280 12.06 -2.01 -19.66
CA PRO A 280 11.80 -0.63 -20.01
C PRO A 280 11.98 0.28 -18.80
N TRP A 281 12.26 1.56 -19.06
CA TRP A 281 12.59 2.51 -18.00
C TRP A 281 11.48 2.69 -16.97
N SER A 282 10.21 2.51 -17.37
CA SER A 282 9.01 2.58 -16.54
C SER A 282 8.82 1.36 -15.61
N MET A 283 9.45 0.22 -15.93
CA MET A 283 9.32 -1.04 -15.19
C MET A 283 10.55 -1.37 -14.36
N MET A 284 11.53 -0.46 -14.31
CA MET A 284 12.69 -0.67 -13.45
C MET A 284 12.29 -0.52 -11.98
N PRO A 285 12.72 -1.45 -11.10
CA PRO A 285 12.49 -1.33 -9.67
C PRO A 285 13.01 0.00 -9.11
N LEU A 286 12.18 0.64 -8.29
CA LEU A 286 12.54 1.82 -7.53
C LEU A 286 12.88 1.40 -6.08
N LEU A 287 13.75 2.17 -5.43
CA LEU A 287 13.95 2.05 -3.98
C LEU A 287 12.92 2.94 -3.27
N GLY A 288 12.01 2.31 -2.52
CA GLY A 288 10.97 3.00 -1.74
C GLY A 288 9.59 2.96 -2.36
N SER A 289 8.54 2.98 -1.53
CA SER A 289 7.14 3.04 -1.95
C SER A 289 6.30 3.79 -0.91
N ASP A 290 5.06 4.18 -1.25
CA ASP A 290 4.16 4.84 -0.28
C ASP A 290 3.66 3.87 0.80
N GLU A 291 3.71 2.56 0.52
CA GLU A 291 3.28 1.52 1.46
C GLU A 291 4.41 1.08 2.39
N ARG A 292 5.68 1.13 1.93
CA ARG A 292 6.86 0.57 2.61
C ARG A 292 8.10 1.47 2.48
N MET A 293 8.89 1.53 3.55
CA MET A 293 9.96 2.53 3.76
C MET A 293 9.45 3.98 3.90
N ARG A 294 8.36 4.17 4.65
CA ARG A 294 7.80 5.51 4.95
C ARG A 294 8.89 6.44 5.47
N GLY A 295 9.05 7.60 4.83
CA GLY A 295 10.08 8.59 5.16
C GLY A 295 11.35 8.52 4.29
N TYR A 296 11.49 7.51 3.43
CA TYR A 296 12.52 7.49 2.38
C TYR A 296 11.94 8.03 1.08
N TYR A 297 12.72 8.89 0.42
CA TYR A 297 12.43 9.39 -0.91
C TYR A 297 12.25 8.20 -1.85
N ARG A 298 11.12 8.12 -2.57
CA ARG A 298 10.96 7.14 -3.66
C ARG A 298 12.00 7.51 -4.70
N GLY A 299 13.10 6.77 -4.72
CA GLY A 299 14.20 7.05 -5.64
C GLY A 299 13.68 6.90 -7.05
N ALA A 300 13.56 8.00 -7.79
CA ALA A 300 13.14 8.01 -9.19
C ALA A 300 14.30 7.63 -10.14
N THR A 301 15.19 6.79 -9.64
CA THR A 301 16.25 6.13 -10.36
C THR A 301 15.90 4.64 -10.40
N GLY A 302 15.59 4.15 -11.61
CA GLY A 302 15.34 2.74 -11.82
C GLY A 302 16.64 1.95 -11.65
N ILE A 303 16.64 0.98 -10.74
CA ILE A 303 17.72 0.00 -10.59
C ILE A 303 17.17 -1.39 -10.86
N LYS A 304 17.93 -2.24 -11.56
CA LYS A 304 17.48 -3.60 -11.92
C LYS A 304 17.17 -4.48 -10.70
N THR A 305 17.66 -4.09 -9.53
CA THR A 305 17.47 -4.79 -8.27
C THR A 305 17.26 -3.76 -7.17
N SER A 306 16.12 -3.82 -6.47
CA SER A 306 15.91 -3.11 -5.22
C SER A 306 15.62 -4.11 -4.11
N SER A 307 16.18 -3.86 -2.93
CA SER A 307 15.92 -4.68 -1.74
C SER A 307 15.84 -3.79 -0.51
N ALA A 308 14.87 -4.04 0.36
CA ALA A 308 14.68 -3.32 1.61
C ALA A 308 14.47 -4.33 2.75
N ALA A 309 15.02 -4.01 3.92
CA ALA A 309 14.74 -4.75 5.14
C ALA A 309 14.39 -3.74 6.25
N SER A 310 13.33 -4.02 7.01
CA SER A 310 12.93 -3.19 8.14
C SER A 310 12.59 -4.05 9.36
N TRP A 311 12.84 -3.51 10.55
CA TRP A 311 12.44 -4.12 11.81
C TRP A 311 11.74 -3.08 12.68
N ASN A 312 10.63 -3.46 13.31
CA ASN A 312 9.89 -2.59 14.21
C ASN A 312 9.48 -3.36 15.47
N THR A 313 9.53 -2.68 16.61
CA THR A 313 8.99 -3.15 17.88
C THR A 313 7.77 -2.31 18.23
N ALA A 314 6.58 -2.90 18.18
CA ALA A 314 5.35 -2.23 18.60
C ALA A 314 4.97 -2.67 20.02
N GLY A 315 4.84 -1.72 20.94
CA GLY A 315 4.23 -1.93 22.25
C GLY A 315 2.75 -1.57 22.23
N SER A 316 1.88 -2.49 22.61
CA SER A 316 0.46 -2.22 22.84
C SER A 316 0.23 -1.83 24.30
N SER A 317 -0.60 -0.81 24.50
CA SER A 317 -0.87 -0.25 25.82
C SER A 317 -1.68 -1.24 26.71
N PRO A 318 -1.53 -1.24 28.05
CA PRO A 318 -2.22 -2.14 28.96
C PRO A 318 -3.75 -1.99 29.00
N ALA A 319 -4.48 -2.65 28.12
CA ALA A 319 -5.93 -2.80 28.25
C ALA A 319 -6.37 -4.26 28.11
N ALA A 320 -5.83 -5.15 28.96
CA ALA A 320 -6.39 -6.48 29.18
C ALA A 320 -6.54 -6.67 30.69
N ARG A 321 -7.78 -6.69 31.18
CA ARG A 321 -8.08 -7.15 32.54
C ARG A 321 -7.92 -8.67 32.55
N ASP A 322 -7.19 -9.16 33.54
CA ASP A 322 -7.01 -10.56 33.89
C ASP A 322 -8.36 -11.21 34.24
N CYS A 323 -8.84 -12.14 33.40
CA CYS A 323 -10.03 -12.94 33.68
C CYS A 323 -9.62 -14.35 34.11
N ARG A 324 -9.13 -14.46 35.34
CA ARG A 324 -9.00 -15.75 36.02
C ARG A 324 -10.39 -16.23 36.44
N GLY A 325 -10.91 -17.27 35.75
CA GLY A 325 -12.09 -18.04 36.18
C GLY A 325 -13.43 -17.74 35.47
N GLN A 326 -13.44 -17.06 34.32
CA GLN A 326 -14.66 -16.84 33.51
C GLN A 326 -14.40 -17.20 32.02
N GLU A 327 -15.42 -17.71 31.32
CA GLU A 327 -15.35 -17.99 29.88
C GLU A 327 -15.23 -16.69 29.06
N ARG A 328 -14.33 -16.69 28.07
CA ARG A 328 -14.15 -15.58 27.12
C ARG A 328 -15.22 -15.65 26.03
N GLU A 329 -15.86 -14.53 25.70
CA GLU A 329 -16.73 -14.47 24.53
C GLU A 329 -15.91 -14.53 23.23
N PRO A 330 -16.47 -15.10 22.13
CA PRO A 330 -15.70 -15.31 20.90
C PRO A 330 -15.36 -14.02 20.15
N TRP A 331 -15.97 -12.87 20.50
CA TRP A 331 -15.89 -11.63 19.71
C TRP A 331 -15.76 -10.34 20.55
N GLY A 332 -15.03 -10.36 21.67
CA GLY A 332 -14.77 -9.13 22.44
C GLY A 332 -13.95 -9.30 23.72
N PRO A 333 -13.45 -8.21 24.33
CA PRO A 333 -12.60 -8.22 25.51
C PRO A 333 -13.39 -8.33 26.83
N HIS A 334 -14.67 -8.69 26.77
CA HIS A 334 -15.54 -8.77 27.94
C HIS A 334 -15.65 -10.22 28.41
N CYS A 335 -15.58 -10.40 29.72
CA CYS A 335 -15.79 -11.67 30.40
C CYS A 335 -17.26 -11.72 30.85
N ARG A 336 -17.97 -12.78 30.48
CA ARG A 336 -19.35 -13.00 30.95
C ARG A 336 -19.30 -13.23 32.46
N ARG A 337 -20.17 -12.52 33.19
CA ARG A 337 -20.45 -12.85 34.60
C ARG A 337 -21.18 -14.16 34.72
#